data_AF-A0A5A5TDH1-F1
#
_entry.id   AF-A0A5A5TDH1-F1
#
_cell.length_a   1.000
_cell.length_b   1.000
_cell.length_c   1.000
_cell.angle_alpha   90.00
_cell.angle_beta   90.00
_cell.angle_gamma   90.00
#
_symmetry.space_group_name_H-M   'P 1'
#
loop_
_entity.id
_entity.type
_entity.pdbx_description
1 polymer ?
#
loop_
_entity_poly.entity_id
_entity_poly.type
_entity_poly.pdbx_seq_one_letter_code
_entity_poly.pdbx_strand_id
1 'polypeptide(L)'
;MQEAHTWRKLLGKIISDTKEKQHLLDTLKITPITLTRWASGESDPRQQNLHQLIHALPSKYQEQFRKLVKEEKGTGSATTNMQEHSQKEIDAEFYARVLAARAFANANLHFWSTCHLILQQAIGQLDAERRGMSIWVVRCMPPSGHYHKVRSLRESVGLGTPPWMGNLEQEAMFLGAESLAGNVVTLFRPGVVQNLEKEQNLVPAARTAYEKSVAIYPILYGGRVAGALLVSSVEFDYFLSSARTNLIQQYADLIALAFEPEDFYAPEEIALCVMPSQQEQEKHFKHFNRMVAQTMLEASANNHPVDHLQAEMLVWKQLEEKFLALPGEDHN
;
A
#
# COMPACT_ATOMS: atom_id res chain seq x y z
N MET A 1 -48.06 -9.10 3.02
CA MET A 1 -47.08 -8.61 2.02
C MET A 1 -46.01 -9.67 1.90
N GLN A 2 -45.91 -10.38 0.76
CA GLN A 2 -44.92 -11.46 0.59
C GLN A 2 -43.51 -10.90 0.60
N GLU A 3 -42.69 -11.35 1.55
CA GLU A 3 -41.27 -11.03 1.66
C GLU A 3 -40.51 -11.69 0.51
N ALA A 4 -39.84 -10.88 -0.31
CA ALA A 4 -38.93 -11.40 -1.32
C ALA A 4 -37.68 -11.93 -0.61
N HIS A 5 -37.40 -13.22 -0.76
CA HIS A 5 -36.31 -13.90 -0.05
C HIS A 5 -34.93 -13.72 -0.73
N THR A 6 -34.86 -13.10 -1.92
CA THR A 6 -33.61 -12.80 -2.63
C THR A 6 -33.69 -11.44 -3.31
N TRP A 7 -32.54 -10.78 -3.51
CA TRP A 7 -32.51 -9.46 -4.16
C TRP A 7 -33.01 -9.51 -5.60
N ARG A 8 -32.82 -10.66 -6.29
CA ARG A 8 -33.34 -10.87 -7.66
C ARG A 8 -34.86 -10.90 -7.72
N LYS A 9 -35.52 -11.53 -6.73
CA LYS A 9 -37.00 -11.49 -6.61
C LYS A 9 -37.50 -10.09 -6.28
N LEU A 10 -36.78 -9.35 -5.45
CA LEU A 10 -37.09 -7.94 -5.17
C LEU A 10 -36.93 -7.07 -6.43
N LEU A 11 -35.85 -7.26 -7.18
CA LEU A 11 -35.64 -6.58 -8.46
C LEU A 11 -36.77 -6.90 -9.45
N GLY A 12 -37.12 -8.18 -9.59
CA GLY A 12 -38.23 -8.64 -10.42
C GLY A 12 -39.56 -7.97 -10.09
N LYS A 13 -39.84 -7.75 -8.80
CA LYS A 13 -41.03 -7.02 -8.35
C LYS A 13 -41.00 -5.54 -8.69
N ILE A 14 -39.83 -4.90 -8.63
CA ILE A 14 -39.66 -3.47 -8.91
C ILE A 14 -39.77 -3.19 -10.42
N ILE A 15 -39.15 -4.03 -11.26
CA ILE A 15 -39.20 -3.87 -12.72
C ILE A 15 -40.55 -4.25 -13.35
N SER A 16 -41.49 -4.82 -12.57
CA SER A 16 -42.87 -5.02 -12.99
C SER A 16 -43.63 -3.69 -13.12
N ASP A 17 -43.20 -2.63 -12.42
CA ASP A 17 -43.66 -1.27 -12.69
C ASP A 17 -42.92 -0.71 -13.91
N THR A 18 -43.68 -0.38 -14.96
CA THR A 18 -43.13 0.12 -16.22
C THR A 18 -42.40 1.45 -16.05
N LYS A 19 -42.80 2.28 -15.08
CA LYS A 19 -42.14 3.58 -14.82
C LYS A 19 -40.80 3.39 -14.14
N GLU A 20 -40.73 2.54 -13.12
CA GLU A 20 -39.49 2.20 -12.41
C GLU A 20 -38.51 1.46 -13.31
N LYS A 21 -39.02 0.54 -14.14
CA LYS A 21 -38.21 -0.15 -15.14
C LYS A 21 -37.55 0.84 -16.11
N GLN A 22 -38.30 1.80 -16.64
CA GLN A 22 -37.76 2.79 -17.57
C GLN A 22 -36.74 3.71 -16.87
N HIS A 23 -37.03 4.17 -15.65
CA HIS A 23 -36.10 4.96 -14.84
C HIS A 23 -34.76 4.23 -14.64
N LEU A 24 -34.80 2.95 -14.28
CA LEU A 24 -33.59 2.14 -14.08
C LEU A 24 -32.79 1.97 -15.37
N LEU A 25 -33.45 1.78 -16.51
CA LEU A 25 -32.77 1.66 -17.80
C LEU A 25 -32.06 2.97 -18.19
N ASP A 26 -32.72 4.11 -18.00
CA ASP A 26 -32.18 5.42 -18.34
C ASP A 26 -31.01 5.81 -17.41
N THR A 27 -31.11 5.44 -16.13
CA THR A 27 -30.09 5.76 -15.11
C THR A 27 -28.85 4.87 -15.23
N LEU A 28 -29.04 3.58 -15.53
CA LEU A 28 -27.97 2.61 -15.64
C LEU A 28 -27.36 2.55 -17.05
N LYS A 29 -28.01 3.16 -18.04
CA LYS A 29 -27.64 3.10 -19.47
C LYS A 29 -27.47 1.66 -19.97
N ILE A 30 -28.34 0.76 -19.53
CA ILE A 30 -28.34 -0.67 -19.91
C ILE A 30 -29.54 -1.02 -20.77
N THR A 31 -29.47 -2.17 -21.45
CA THR A 31 -30.60 -2.66 -22.26
C THR A 31 -31.69 -3.32 -21.40
N PRO A 32 -32.97 -3.30 -21.84
CA PRO A 32 -34.07 -3.98 -21.16
C PRO A 32 -33.81 -5.47 -20.91
N ILE A 33 -33.11 -6.12 -21.85
CA ILE A 33 -32.77 -7.54 -21.78
C ILE A 33 -31.77 -7.80 -20.64
N THR A 34 -30.78 -6.93 -20.47
CA THR A 34 -29.79 -7.02 -19.39
C THR A 34 -30.46 -6.95 -18.01
N LEU A 35 -31.39 -6.02 -17.82
CA LEU A 35 -32.10 -5.85 -16.55
C LEU A 35 -33.01 -7.06 -16.23
N THR A 36 -33.70 -7.61 -17.24
CA THR A 36 -34.51 -8.83 -17.07
C THR A 36 -33.64 -10.05 -16.73
N ARG A 37 -32.47 -10.21 -17.37
CA ARG A 37 -31.53 -11.30 -17.07
C ARG A 37 -30.96 -11.25 -15.65
N TRP A 38 -30.76 -10.04 -15.10
CA TRP A 38 -30.37 -9.90 -13.69
C TRP A 38 -31.48 -10.31 -12.72
N ALA A 39 -32.74 -10.00 -13.06
CA ALA A 39 -33.88 -10.39 -12.25
C ALA A 39 -34.20 -11.89 -12.33
N SER A 40 -33.97 -12.53 -13.49
CA SER A 40 -34.16 -13.98 -13.67
C SER A 40 -32.99 -14.82 -13.16
N GLY A 41 -31.81 -14.21 -12.96
CA GLY A 41 -30.60 -14.92 -12.54
C GLY A 41 -29.81 -15.56 -13.68
N GLU A 42 -30.16 -15.27 -14.93
CA GLU A 42 -29.41 -15.72 -16.13
C GLU A 42 -28.04 -15.04 -16.27
N SER A 43 -27.82 -13.92 -15.59
CA SER A 43 -26.52 -13.24 -15.54
C SER A 43 -26.36 -12.43 -14.26
N ASP A 44 -25.13 -12.26 -13.81
CA ASP A 44 -24.81 -11.45 -12.65
C ASP A 44 -24.38 -10.03 -13.04
N PRO A 45 -24.93 -8.98 -12.39
CA PRO A 45 -24.44 -7.63 -12.58
C PRO A 45 -23.00 -7.52 -12.06
N ARG A 46 -22.13 -6.90 -12.86
CA ARG A 46 -20.81 -6.44 -12.38
C ARG A 46 -20.99 -5.56 -11.15
N GLN A 47 -20.01 -5.55 -10.25
CA GLN A 47 -20.10 -4.80 -8.98
C GLN A 47 -20.49 -3.33 -9.17
N GLN A 48 -19.94 -2.65 -10.17
CA GLN A 48 -20.29 -1.27 -10.51
C GLN A 48 -21.78 -1.10 -10.85
N ASN A 49 -22.33 -2.00 -11.67
CA ASN A 49 -23.74 -1.98 -12.06
C ASN A 49 -24.67 -2.29 -10.88
N LEU A 50 -24.23 -3.16 -9.98
CA LEU A 50 -24.98 -3.48 -8.76
C LEU A 50 -25.05 -2.29 -7.80
N HIS A 51 -23.96 -1.54 -7.67
CA HIS A 51 -23.93 -0.30 -6.90
C HIS A 51 -24.88 0.75 -7.50
N GLN A 52 -24.77 1.02 -8.80
CA GLN A 52 -25.66 1.98 -9.45
C GLN A 52 -27.12 1.55 -9.37
N LEU A 53 -27.40 0.25 -9.47
CA LEU A 53 -28.75 -0.29 -9.31
C LEU A 53 -29.30 0.06 -7.93
N ILE A 54 -28.56 -0.17 -6.85
CA ILE A 54 -29.00 0.16 -5.49
C ILE A 54 -29.34 1.65 -5.33
N HIS A 55 -28.59 2.55 -5.96
CA HIS A 55 -28.84 3.99 -5.91
C HIS A 55 -30.01 4.44 -6.77
N ALA A 56 -30.26 3.74 -7.89
CA ALA A 56 -31.35 4.06 -8.80
C ALA A 56 -32.71 3.51 -8.34
N LEU A 57 -32.74 2.63 -7.33
CA LEU A 57 -33.99 2.13 -6.76
C LEU A 57 -34.69 3.18 -5.88
N PRO A 58 -36.03 3.18 -5.79
CA PRO A 58 -36.77 4.01 -4.85
C PRO A 58 -36.30 3.81 -3.40
N SER A 59 -36.19 4.89 -2.62
CA SER A 59 -35.65 4.89 -1.25
C SER A 59 -36.26 3.82 -0.34
N LYS A 60 -37.56 3.51 -0.53
CA LYS A 60 -38.28 2.46 0.21
C LYS A 60 -37.74 1.03 0.03
N TYR A 61 -36.98 0.77 -1.03
CA TYR A 61 -36.43 -0.55 -1.34
C TYR A 61 -34.91 -0.63 -1.20
N GLN A 62 -34.20 0.50 -1.06
CA GLN A 62 -32.74 0.51 -1.05
C GLN A 62 -32.15 -0.29 0.13
N GLU A 63 -32.69 -0.11 1.34
CA GLU A 63 -32.21 -0.84 2.53
C GLU A 63 -32.50 -2.34 2.43
N GLN A 64 -33.71 -2.70 1.99
CA GLN A 64 -34.09 -4.10 1.81
C GLN A 64 -33.23 -4.79 0.74
N PHE A 65 -32.95 -4.09 -0.37
CA PHE A 65 -32.11 -4.59 -1.45
C PHE A 65 -30.66 -4.78 -1.00
N ARG A 66 -30.10 -3.83 -0.24
CA ARG A 66 -28.75 -3.95 0.36
C ARG A 66 -28.65 -5.16 1.28
N LYS A 67 -29.65 -5.38 2.13
CA LYS A 67 -29.69 -6.52 3.06
C LYS A 67 -29.69 -7.85 2.30
N LEU A 68 -30.55 -7.99 1.28
CA LEU A 68 -30.66 -9.21 0.49
C LEU A 68 -29.43 -9.49 -0.38
N VAL A 69 -28.76 -8.45 -0.90
CA VAL A 69 -27.47 -8.59 -1.62
C VAL A 69 -26.37 -9.07 -0.66
N LYS A 70 -26.36 -8.55 0.57
CA LYS A 70 -25.39 -8.91 1.61
C LYS A 70 -25.57 -10.35 2.11
N GLU A 71 -26.82 -10.78 2.26
CA GLU A 71 -27.16 -12.15 2.66
C GLU A 71 -26.80 -13.17 1.57
N GLU A 72 -26.97 -12.82 0.29
CA GLU A 72 -26.71 -13.74 -0.82
C GLU A 72 -25.22 -13.82 -1.23
N LYS A 73 -24.44 -12.75 -1.06
CA LYS A 73 -23.02 -12.75 -1.43
C LYS A 73 -22.08 -13.34 -0.37
N GLY A 74 -22.62 -13.77 0.78
CA GLY A 74 -21.80 -14.16 1.92
C GLY A 74 -21.14 -12.93 2.56
N THR A 75 -21.13 -12.92 3.88
CA THR A 75 -20.44 -11.96 4.76
C THR A 75 -19.18 -11.29 4.15
N GLY A 76 -19.31 -10.02 3.73
CA GLY A 76 -18.18 -9.19 3.30
C GLY A 76 -18.61 -7.77 2.88
N SER A 77 -18.61 -6.84 3.84
CA SER A 77 -18.74 -5.37 3.76
C SER A 77 -19.19 -4.68 2.45
N ALA A 78 -20.35 -4.03 2.47
CA ALA A 78 -20.76 -3.04 1.45
C ALA A 78 -21.37 -1.75 2.04
N THR A 79 -21.34 -1.59 3.37
CA THR A 79 -21.93 -0.42 4.06
C THR A 79 -20.95 0.73 4.32
N THR A 80 -19.66 0.57 4.02
CA THR A 80 -18.65 1.62 4.22
C THR A 80 -18.58 2.64 3.07
N ASN A 81 -19.11 2.33 1.89
CA ASN A 81 -18.78 3.05 0.64
C ASN A 81 -19.49 4.40 0.42
N MET A 82 -20.45 4.82 1.25
CA MET A 82 -21.14 6.11 1.05
C MET A 82 -20.38 7.32 1.62
N GLN A 83 -19.43 7.11 2.53
CA GLN A 83 -18.48 8.16 2.96
C GLN A 83 -17.18 8.13 2.16
N GLU A 84 -16.81 7.00 1.56
CA GLU A 84 -15.54 6.89 0.83
C GLU A 84 -15.47 7.79 -0.43
N HIS A 85 -16.59 8.19 -1.06
CA HIS A 85 -16.52 8.97 -2.30
C HIS A 85 -16.01 10.41 -2.14
N SER A 86 -16.03 10.97 -0.93
CA SER A 86 -15.61 12.36 -0.69
C SER A 86 -14.16 12.49 -0.21
N GLN A 87 -13.47 11.40 0.10
CA GLN A 87 -12.09 11.39 0.65
C GLN A 87 -11.09 10.62 -0.24
N LYS A 88 -11.46 10.31 -1.49
CA LYS A 88 -10.69 9.42 -2.40
C LYS A 88 -9.55 10.09 -3.17
N GLU A 89 -9.46 11.41 -3.13
CA GLU A 89 -8.43 12.17 -3.83
C GLU A 89 -7.64 13.01 -2.84
N ILE A 90 -6.38 13.28 -3.17
CA ILE A 90 -5.54 14.17 -2.39
C ILE A 90 -5.96 15.61 -2.68
N ASP A 91 -6.36 16.35 -1.64
CA ASP A 91 -6.74 17.76 -1.78
C ASP A 91 -5.57 18.61 -2.32
N ALA A 92 -5.86 19.55 -3.22
CA ALA A 92 -4.87 20.47 -3.78
C ALA A 92 -4.12 21.27 -2.70
N GLU A 93 -4.79 21.59 -1.59
CA GLU A 93 -4.19 22.23 -0.42
C GLU A 93 -3.08 21.36 0.20
N PHE A 94 -3.24 20.03 0.18
CA PHE A 94 -2.22 19.13 0.68
C PHE A 94 -0.97 19.11 -0.22
N TYR A 95 -1.15 19.15 -1.55
CA TYR A 95 -0.01 19.31 -2.47
C TYR A 95 0.76 20.60 -2.18
N ALA A 96 0.05 21.72 -1.99
CA ALA A 96 0.68 23.00 -1.63
C ALA A 96 1.44 22.91 -0.30
N ARG A 97 0.87 22.21 0.70
CA ARG A 97 1.52 21.96 2.00
C ARG A 97 2.80 21.15 1.86
N VAL A 98 2.81 20.11 1.03
CA VAL A 98 4.01 19.29 0.76
C VAL A 98 5.08 20.11 0.05
N LEU A 99 4.71 20.89 -0.97
CA LEU A 99 5.66 21.77 -1.67
C LEU A 99 6.25 22.84 -0.74
N ALA A 100 5.44 23.41 0.16
CA ALA A 100 5.90 24.36 1.16
C ALA A 100 6.85 23.68 2.16
N ALA A 101 6.49 22.51 2.68
CA ALA A 101 7.34 21.74 3.58
C ALA A 101 8.70 21.45 2.96
N ARG A 102 8.73 21.05 1.68
CA ARG A 102 9.95 20.86 0.91
C ARG A 102 10.79 22.13 0.78
N ALA A 103 10.18 23.27 0.47
CA ALA A 103 10.89 24.52 0.24
C ALA A 103 11.55 25.10 1.51
N PHE A 104 10.97 24.87 2.69
CA PHE A 104 11.42 25.44 3.96
C PHE A 104 12.14 24.46 4.89
N ALA A 105 12.12 23.15 4.59
CA ALA A 105 12.81 22.16 5.40
C ALA A 105 14.33 22.33 5.31
N ASN A 106 15.01 22.10 6.45
CA ASN A 106 16.46 21.92 6.45
C ASN A 106 16.81 20.67 5.63
N ALA A 107 17.86 20.74 4.81
CA ALA A 107 18.31 19.64 3.93
C ALA A 107 18.42 18.30 4.68
N ASN A 108 18.88 18.31 5.94
CA ASN A 108 19.06 17.10 6.74
C ASN A 108 17.74 16.47 7.24
N LEU A 109 16.65 17.24 7.27
CA LEU A 109 15.33 16.79 7.73
C LEU A 109 14.30 16.70 6.60
N HIS A 110 14.64 17.18 5.41
CA HIS A 110 13.74 17.30 4.27
C HIS A 110 13.08 15.96 3.93
N PHE A 111 13.88 14.90 3.77
CA PHE A 111 13.38 13.57 3.45
C PHE A 111 12.38 13.07 4.52
N TRP A 112 12.82 13.03 5.78
CA TRP A 112 12.00 12.47 6.86
C TRP A 112 10.72 13.27 7.08
N SER A 113 10.82 14.60 7.18
CA SER A 113 9.66 15.47 7.44
C SER A 113 8.63 15.43 6.32
N THR A 114 9.07 15.40 5.06
CA THR A 114 8.18 15.33 3.89
C THR A 114 7.51 13.97 3.82
N CYS A 115 8.26 12.87 3.95
CA CYS A 115 7.70 11.53 4.01
C CYS A 115 6.71 11.39 5.16
N HIS A 116 7.07 11.78 6.38
CA HIS A 116 6.20 11.69 7.54
C HIS A 116 4.89 12.46 7.37
N LEU A 117 4.94 13.68 6.84
CA LEU A 117 3.75 14.48 6.51
C LEU A 117 2.83 13.77 5.50
N ILE A 118 3.41 13.15 4.47
CA ILE A 118 2.67 12.41 3.45
C ILE A 118 2.06 11.13 4.03
N LEU A 119 2.82 10.35 4.79
CA LEU A 119 2.34 9.12 5.41
C LEU A 119 1.21 9.40 6.41
N GLN A 120 1.29 10.49 7.18
CA GLN A 120 0.22 10.88 8.11
C GLN A 120 -1.10 11.16 7.39
N GLN A 121 -1.06 11.86 6.25
CA GLN A 121 -2.23 12.08 5.42
C GLN A 121 -2.74 10.77 4.81
N ALA A 122 -1.82 9.95 4.27
CA ALA A 122 -2.14 8.68 3.63
C ALA A 122 -2.83 7.71 4.59
N ILE A 123 -2.27 7.50 5.79
CA ILE A 123 -2.86 6.59 6.78
C ILE A 123 -4.21 7.11 7.30
N GLY A 124 -4.38 8.43 7.40
CA GLY A 124 -5.66 9.05 7.79
C GLY A 124 -6.77 8.86 6.74
N GLN A 125 -6.44 8.81 5.46
CA GLN A 125 -7.41 8.57 4.39
C GLN A 125 -7.64 7.08 4.12
N LEU A 126 -6.58 6.28 4.12
CA LEU A 126 -6.66 4.85 3.85
C LEU A 126 -7.27 4.12 5.04
N ASP A 127 -6.81 4.38 6.26
CA ASP A 127 -7.28 3.70 7.47
C ASP A 127 -7.97 4.65 8.46
N ALA A 128 -8.96 5.41 7.99
CA ALA A 128 -9.72 6.37 8.80
C ALA A 128 -10.36 5.75 10.05
N GLU A 129 -10.79 4.49 9.96
CA GLU A 129 -11.41 3.73 11.05
C GLU A 129 -10.39 2.99 11.92
N ARG A 130 -9.09 3.09 11.62
CA ARG A 130 -7.99 2.42 12.34
C ARG A 130 -8.18 0.91 12.45
N ARG A 131 -8.58 0.27 11.34
CA ARG A 131 -8.85 -1.18 11.22
C ARG A 131 -7.59 -2.03 11.15
N GLY A 132 -6.42 -1.40 11.04
CA GLY A 132 -5.13 -2.08 11.05
C GLY A 132 -4.47 -2.00 9.69
N MET A 133 -3.51 -1.09 9.60
CA MET A 133 -2.72 -0.79 8.43
C MET A 133 -1.31 -0.41 8.83
N SER A 134 -0.33 -0.83 8.05
CA SER A 134 1.02 -0.25 8.09
C SER A 134 1.38 0.34 6.74
N ILE A 135 2.10 1.45 6.77
CA ILE A 135 2.59 2.15 5.59
C ILE A 135 4.08 2.41 5.77
N TRP A 136 4.87 2.03 4.76
CA TRP A 136 6.32 2.16 4.76
C TRP A 136 6.82 2.84 3.49
N VAL A 137 7.74 3.79 3.66
CA VAL A 137 8.65 4.22 2.59
C VAL A 137 9.87 3.31 2.63
N VAL A 138 9.97 2.44 1.63
CA VAL A 138 11.11 1.56 1.38
C VAL A 138 12.03 2.26 0.39
N ARG A 139 13.34 2.30 0.69
CA ARG A 139 14.37 2.94 -0.14
C ARG A 139 15.33 1.91 -0.71
N CYS A 140 15.85 2.18 -1.90
CA CYS A 140 17.06 1.52 -2.37
C CYS A 140 18.23 1.90 -1.48
N MET A 141 19.04 0.91 -1.09
CA MET A 141 20.33 1.20 -0.47
C MET A 141 21.31 1.78 -1.51
N PRO A 142 22.23 2.67 -1.11
CA PRO A 142 23.23 3.20 -2.02
C PRO A 142 24.04 2.07 -2.69
N PRO A 143 24.43 2.21 -3.97
CA PRO A 143 25.16 1.18 -4.67
C PRO A 143 26.46 0.77 -3.96
N SER A 144 26.67 -0.54 -3.83
CA SER A 144 27.76 -1.10 -3.04
C SER A 144 28.37 -2.35 -3.71
N GLY A 145 29.49 -2.83 -3.16
CA GLY A 145 30.22 -4.00 -3.68
C GLY A 145 30.97 -3.76 -5.00
N HIS A 146 31.56 -4.84 -5.54
CA HIS A 146 32.42 -4.78 -6.72
C HIS A 146 31.73 -4.27 -7.99
N TYR A 147 30.45 -4.55 -8.15
CA TYR A 147 29.68 -4.17 -9.34
C TYR A 147 28.98 -2.80 -9.20
N HIS A 148 29.11 -2.14 -8.04
CA HIS A 148 28.49 -0.86 -7.74
C HIS A 148 26.99 -0.84 -8.10
N LYS A 149 26.23 -1.76 -7.50
CA LYS A 149 24.78 -1.94 -7.71
C LYS A 149 24.01 -1.75 -6.41
N VAL A 150 22.74 -1.39 -6.52
CA VAL A 150 21.78 -1.50 -5.42
C VAL A 150 21.56 -2.98 -5.15
N ARG A 151 21.95 -3.45 -3.96
CA ARG A 151 21.90 -4.87 -3.57
C ARG A 151 20.80 -5.20 -2.58
N SER A 152 20.24 -4.20 -1.92
CA SER A 152 19.12 -4.36 -1.00
C SER A 152 18.25 -3.10 -0.96
N LEU A 153 17.07 -3.25 -0.37
CA LEU A 153 16.17 -2.18 -0.01
C LEU A 153 16.09 -2.08 1.52
N ARG A 154 15.67 -0.92 2.01
CA ARG A 154 15.54 -0.67 3.45
C ARG A 154 14.25 0.09 3.76
N GLU A 155 13.50 -0.39 4.73
CA GLU A 155 12.40 0.36 5.35
C GLU A 155 12.95 1.61 6.05
N SER A 156 12.36 2.79 5.83
CA SER A 156 12.97 4.06 6.28
C SER A 156 12.05 4.95 7.12
N VAL A 157 10.82 5.19 6.65
CA VAL A 157 9.81 5.98 7.37
C VAL A 157 8.55 5.15 7.38
N GLY A 158 7.98 4.91 8.56
CA GLY A 158 6.87 3.98 8.71
C GLY A 158 5.85 4.41 9.75
N LEU A 159 4.58 4.27 9.41
CA LEU A 159 3.44 4.53 10.30
C LEU A 159 2.49 3.35 10.33
N GLY A 160 1.93 3.07 11.50
CA GLY A 160 0.98 1.99 11.68
C GLY A 160 -0.25 2.37 12.50
N THR A 161 -1.31 1.59 12.32
CA THR A 161 -2.46 1.52 13.22
C THR A 161 -2.51 0.11 13.84
N PRO A 162 -3.15 -0.04 15.02
CA PRO A 162 -3.21 -1.34 15.70
C PRO A 162 -3.70 -2.47 14.77
N PRO A 163 -3.03 -3.64 14.76
CA PRO A 163 -2.11 -4.15 15.77
C PRO A 163 -0.66 -3.67 15.64
N TRP A 164 -0.29 -2.99 14.55
CA TRP A 164 1.04 -2.42 14.41
C TRP A 164 1.25 -1.22 15.33
N MET A 165 2.52 -0.97 15.66
CA MET A 165 2.92 0.20 16.43
C MET A 165 2.65 1.49 15.64
N GLY A 166 2.40 2.59 16.36
CA GLY A 166 2.12 3.88 15.71
C GLY A 166 3.29 4.41 14.87
N ASN A 167 4.50 4.32 15.43
CA ASN A 167 5.76 4.59 14.74
C ASN A 167 6.46 3.26 14.47
N LEU A 168 6.71 2.96 13.21
CA LEU A 168 7.31 1.70 12.80
C LEU A 168 8.82 1.79 12.59
N GLU A 169 9.42 2.97 12.56
CA GLU A 169 10.84 3.16 12.17
C GLU A 169 11.83 2.33 13.01
N GLN A 170 11.48 1.99 14.25
CA GLN A 170 12.31 1.13 15.11
C GLN A 170 12.29 -0.36 14.70
N GLU A 171 11.33 -0.75 13.88
CA GLU A 171 11.15 -2.09 13.32
C GLU A 171 11.67 -2.19 11.88
N ALA A 172 12.35 -1.15 11.38
CA ALA A 172 12.84 -1.09 10.01
C ALA A 172 13.82 -2.23 9.70
N MET A 173 13.53 -3.00 8.65
CA MET A 173 14.34 -4.11 8.16
C MET A 173 14.90 -3.83 6.75
N PHE A 174 15.83 -4.69 6.33
CA PHE A 174 16.16 -4.82 4.92
C PHE A 174 15.20 -5.76 4.20
N LEU A 175 14.99 -5.45 2.93
CA LEU A 175 14.21 -6.24 1.99
C LEU A 175 15.07 -6.51 0.75
N GLY A 176 15.02 -7.72 0.21
CA GLY A 176 15.78 -8.13 -0.97
C GLY A 176 14.91 -8.64 -2.10
N ALA A 177 15.51 -9.43 -2.99
CA ALA A 177 14.84 -10.08 -4.12
C ALA A 177 13.76 -11.10 -3.70
N GLU A 178 13.80 -11.56 -2.44
CA GLU A 178 12.80 -12.44 -1.83
C GLU A 178 11.51 -11.72 -1.41
N SER A 179 11.50 -10.39 -1.46
CA SER A 179 10.37 -9.58 -1.00
C SER A 179 9.50 -9.07 -2.16
N LEU A 180 8.22 -8.83 -1.88
CA LEU A 180 7.29 -8.19 -2.81
C LEU A 180 7.78 -6.78 -3.22
N ALA A 181 8.37 -6.03 -2.28
CA ALA A 181 8.96 -4.72 -2.57
C ALA A 181 10.13 -4.84 -3.54
N GLY A 182 10.99 -5.84 -3.36
CA GLY A 182 12.10 -6.13 -4.27
C GLY A 182 11.63 -6.42 -5.70
N ASN A 183 10.56 -7.20 -5.84
CA ASN A 183 9.94 -7.47 -7.15
C ASN A 183 9.41 -6.18 -7.80
N VAL A 184 8.66 -5.35 -7.05
CA VAL A 184 8.13 -4.06 -7.53
C VAL A 184 9.24 -3.11 -7.98
N VAL A 185 10.30 -2.98 -7.18
CA VAL A 185 11.45 -2.12 -7.51
C VAL A 185 12.19 -2.66 -8.74
N THR A 186 12.34 -3.97 -8.88
CA THR A 186 13.03 -4.57 -10.03
C THR A 186 12.23 -4.43 -11.33
N LEU A 187 10.90 -4.55 -11.27
CA LEU A 187 10.02 -4.50 -12.44
C LEU A 187 9.52 -3.08 -12.77
N PHE A 188 9.69 -2.13 -11.85
CA PHE A 188 9.19 -0.76 -11.97
C PHE A 188 7.66 -0.75 -12.15
N ARG A 189 6.97 -1.70 -11.51
CA ARG A 189 5.54 -1.92 -11.67
C ARG A 189 4.88 -2.16 -10.32
N PRO A 190 3.68 -1.62 -10.08
CA PRO A 190 2.95 -1.89 -8.85
C PRO A 190 2.67 -3.37 -8.64
N GLY A 191 2.71 -3.80 -7.39
CA GLY A 191 2.35 -5.15 -6.95
C GLY A 191 1.22 -5.07 -5.94
N VAL A 192 0.08 -5.72 -6.21
CA VAL A 192 -1.06 -5.74 -5.31
C VAL A 192 -1.48 -7.19 -5.10
N VAL A 193 -1.52 -7.62 -3.85
CA VAL A 193 -1.92 -8.97 -3.44
C VAL A 193 -3.10 -8.83 -2.49
N GLN A 194 -4.24 -9.38 -2.89
CA GLN A 194 -5.47 -9.26 -2.11
C GLN A 194 -5.54 -10.29 -0.98
N ASN A 195 -4.86 -11.42 -1.15
CA ASN A 195 -4.81 -12.47 -0.16
C ASN A 195 -3.45 -13.19 -0.16
N LEU A 196 -2.59 -12.80 0.79
CA LEU A 196 -1.26 -13.39 0.98
C LEU A 196 -1.29 -14.86 1.42
N GLU A 197 -2.43 -15.37 1.90
CA GLU A 197 -2.59 -16.79 2.21
C GLU A 197 -2.82 -17.65 0.98
N LYS A 198 -3.49 -17.11 -0.05
CA LYS A 198 -3.82 -17.86 -1.28
C LYS A 198 -2.77 -17.71 -2.37
N GLU A 199 -2.06 -16.59 -2.41
CA GLU A 199 -1.16 -16.23 -3.52
C GLU A 199 0.32 -16.62 -3.27
N GLN A 200 0.58 -17.47 -2.26
CA GLN A 200 1.93 -17.88 -1.81
C GLN A 200 2.82 -18.47 -2.91
N ASN A 201 2.23 -19.13 -3.91
CA ASN A 201 2.98 -19.83 -4.95
C ASN A 201 3.40 -18.93 -6.14
N LEU A 202 2.94 -17.68 -6.17
CA LEU A 202 3.11 -16.80 -7.33
C LEU A 202 4.11 -15.68 -7.12
N VAL A 203 4.46 -15.35 -5.87
CA VAL A 203 5.33 -14.21 -5.58
C VAL A 203 6.22 -14.48 -4.38
N PRO A 204 7.53 -14.14 -4.42
CA PRO A 204 8.40 -14.15 -3.25
C PRO A 204 7.80 -13.22 -2.17
N ALA A 205 7.39 -13.79 -1.04
CA ALA A 205 6.80 -13.05 0.05
C ALA A 205 7.32 -13.58 1.39
N ALA A 206 8.46 -13.05 1.84
CA ALA A 206 8.73 -13.01 3.27
C ALA A 206 7.55 -12.31 3.97
N ARG A 207 6.94 -12.98 4.96
CA ARG A 207 5.75 -12.44 5.65
C ARG A 207 6.16 -11.55 6.80
N THR A 208 5.60 -10.35 6.82
CA THR A 208 5.61 -9.48 7.99
C THR A 208 4.42 -9.81 8.88
N ALA A 209 4.55 -9.58 10.19
CA ALA A 209 3.49 -9.88 11.15
C ALA A 209 2.16 -9.18 10.78
N TYR A 210 1.05 -9.89 10.99
CA TYR A 210 -0.36 -9.45 10.81
C TYR A 210 -0.83 -9.17 9.38
N GLU A 211 0.07 -9.17 8.41
CA GLU A 211 -0.23 -8.82 7.02
C GLU A 211 -1.11 -9.88 6.33
N LYS A 212 -2.21 -9.45 5.71
CA LYS A 212 -3.13 -10.32 4.97
C LYS A 212 -3.34 -9.90 3.51
N SER A 213 -3.26 -8.61 3.24
CA SER A 213 -3.22 -8.05 1.89
C SER A 213 -2.22 -6.90 1.84
N VAL A 214 -1.73 -6.60 0.64
CA VAL A 214 -0.69 -5.58 0.44
C VAL A 214 -0.81 -4.91 -0.92
N ALA A 215 -0.48 -3.62 -0.97
CA ALA A 215 -0.32 -2.85 -2.18
C ALA A 215 1.01 -2.10 -2.12
N ILE A 216 1.85 -2.31 -3.14
CA ILE A 216 3.19 -1.74 -3.23
C ILE A 216 3.32 -0.99 -4.54
N TYR A 217 3.75 0.27 -4.47
CA TYR A 217 3.90 1.15 -5.62
C TYR A 217 5.34 1.66 -5.70
N PRO A 218 6.00 1.56 -6.86
CA PRO A 218 7.36 2.06 -7.01
C PRO A 218 7.37 3.59 -6.92
N ILE A 219 8.39 4.15 -6.28
CA ILE A 219 8.62 5.59 -6.21
C ILE A 219 9.49 5.96 -7.41
N LEU A 220 8.87 6.54 -8.45
CA LEU A 220 9.48 6.74 -9.76
C LEU A 220 9.81 8.20 -10.04
N TYR A 221 10.90 8.42 -10.77
CA TYR A 221 11.27 9.71 -11.35
C TYR A 221 12.01 9.50 -12.67
N GLY A 222 11.48 10.02 -13.78
CA GLY A 222 12.16 9.97 -15.08
C GLY A 222 12.53 8.57 -15.58
N GLY A 223 11.72 7.54 -15.29
CA GLY A 223 12.01 6.15 -15.64
C GLY A 223 13.05 5.46 -14.75
N ARG A 224 13.41 6.09 -13.63
CA ARG A 224 14.27 5.57 -12.55
C ARG A 224 13.45 5.33 -11.29
N VAL A 225 13.96 4.54 -10.34
CA VAL A 225 13.26 4.18 -9.09
C VAL A 225 14.13 4.47 -7.87
N ALA A 226 13.55 5.05 -6.84
CA ALA A 226 14.23 5.29 -5.56
C ALA A 226 13.89 4.24 -4.48
N GLY A 227 12.86 3.43 -4.73
CA GLY A 227 12.33 2.43 -3.81
C GLY A 227 10.84 2.23 -4.04
N ALA A 228 10.08 2.00 -2.97
CA ALA A 228 8.64 1.77 -3.07
C ALA A 228 7.87 2.30 -1.84
N LEU A 229 6.61 2.67 -2.05
CA LEU A 229 5.61 2.82 -1.00
C LEU A 229 4.94 1.46 -0.79
N LEU A 230 5.06 0.90 0.42
CA LEU A 230 4.47 -0.37 0.80
C LEU A 230 3.31 -0.11 1.77
N VAL A 231 2.12 -0.61 1.44
CA VAL A 231 0.90 -0.47 2.24
C VAL A 231 0.34 -1.85 2.54
N SER A 232 0.28 -2.21 3.81
CA SER A 232 -0.12 -3.53 4.29
C SER A 232 -1.39 -3.41 5.14
N SER A 233 -2.26 -4.40 5.06
CA SER A 233 -3.53 -4.44 5.81
C SER A 233 -3.74 -5.79 6.50
N VAL A 234 -4.38 -5.75 7.69
CA VAL A 234 -4.84 -6.96 8.38
C VAL A 234 -6.12 -7.56 7.81
N GLU A 235 -6.70 -6.91 6.80
CA GLU A 235 -7.91 -7.36 6.11
C GLU A 235 -7.52 -7.99 4.76
N PHE A 236 -8.22 -9.06 4.38
CA PHE A 236 -8.16 -9.57 3.01
C PHE A 236 -8.92 -8.64 2.07
N ASP A 237 -8.57 -8.66 0.79
CA ASP A 237 -9.30 -7.96 -0.27
C ASP A 237 -9.41 -6.44 -0.06
N TYR A 238 -8.57 -5.90 0.82
CA TYR A 238 -8.59 -4.50 1.20
C TYR A 238 -8.21 -3.60 0.03
N PHE A 239 -7.47 -4.09 -0.98
CA PHE A 239 -7.04 -3.28 -2.11
C PHE A 239 -7.87 -3.55 -3.39
N LEU A 240 -9.08 -4.12 -3.29
CA LEU A 240 -9.92 -4.37 -4.48
C LEU A 240 -10.43 -3.10 -5.17
N SER A 241 -10.55 -2.01 -4.41
CA SER A 241 -11.06 -0.74 -4.93
C SER A 241 -10.00 -0.03 -5.79
N SER A 242 -10.31 0.19 -7.07
CA SER A 242 -9.41 0.93 -7.99
C SER A 242 -9.15 2.36 -7.53
N ALA A 243 -10.11 2.99 -6.85
CA ALA A 243 -9.91 4.32 -6.30
C ALA A 243 -8.88 4.32 -5.16
N ARG A 244 -8.88 3.26 -4.34
CA ARG A 244 -7.93 3.11 -3.23
C ARG A 244 -6.53 2.85 -3.74
N THR A 245 -6.39 1.96 -4.74
CA THR A 245 -5.09 1.68 -5.35
C THR A 245 -4.54 2.88 -6.12
N ASN A 246 -5.39 3.65 -6.81
CA ASN A 246 -5.00 4.93 -7.41
C ASN A 246 -4.55 5.95 -6.36
N LEU A 247 -5.23 6.04 -5.21
CA LEU A 247 -4.85 6.94 -4.13
C LEU A 247 -3.45 6.60 -3.57
N ILE A 248 -3.14 5.31 -3.39
CA ILE A 248 -1.81 4.86 -2.96
C ILE A 248 -0.74 5.25 -4.00
N GLN A 249 -1.05 5.10 -5.29
CA GLN A 249 -0.15 5.56 -6.35
C GLN A 249 0.12 7.06 -6.28
N GLN A 250 -0.92 7.89 -6.09
CA GLN A 250 -0.78 9.34 -5.95
C GLN A 250 0.12 9.70 -4.76
N TYR A 251 0.03 8.95 -3.65
CA TYR A 251 0.95 9.13 -2.52
C TYR A 251 2.38 8.71 -2.84
N ALA A 252 2.60 7.62 -3.58
CA ALA A 252 3.93 7.21 -4.04
C ALA A 252 4.56 8.29 -4.95
N ASP A 253 3.77 8.87 -5.86
CA ASP A 253 4.19 9.96 -6.74
C ASP A 253 4.55 11.22 -5.92
N LEU A 254 3.78 11.53 -4.88
CA LEU A 254 4.04 12.67 -4.00
C LEU A 254 5.30 12.46 -3.14
N ILE A 255 5.52 11.23 -2.67
CA ILE A 255 6.70 10.83 -1.90
C ILE A 255 7.97 10.98 -2.74
N ALA A 256 7.92 10.82 -4.06
CA ALA A 256 9.07 11.04 -4.94
C ALA A 256 9.67 12.46 -4.77
N LEU A 257 8.87 13.45 -4.35
CA LEU A 257 9.36 14.81 -4.08
C LEU A 257 10.29 14.91 -2.85
N ALA A 258 10.27 13.92 -1.96
CA ALA A 258 11.11 13.89 -0.76
C ALA A 258 12.55 13.41 -1.05
N PHE A 259 12.78 12.83 -2.23
CA PHE A 259 14.07 12.27 -2.64
C PHE A 259 14.86 13.28 -3.47
N GLU A 260 16.19 13.15 -3.41
CA GLU A 260 17.08 13.87 -4.32
C GLU A 260 17.24 13.07 -5.63
N PRO A 261 17.57 13.73 -6.77
CA PRO A 261 17.73 13.05 -8.05
C PRO A 261 18.72 11.87 -8.02
N GLU A 262 19.75 11.94 -7.18
CA GLU A 262 20.78 10.92 -7.02
C GLU A 262 20.28 9.66 -6.29
N ASP A 263 19.13 9.76 -5.60
CA ASP A 263 18.49 8.61 -4.96
C ASP A 263 17.72 7.72 -5.97
N PHE A 264 17.62 8.10 -7.25
CA PHE A 264 16.88 7.37 -8.27
C PHE A 264 17.78 6.58 -9.22
N TYR A 265 17.58 5.26 -9.25
CA TYR A 265 18.41 4.31 -9.98
C TYR A 265 17.73 3.81 -11.25
N ALA A 266 18.51 3.66 -12.32
CA ALA A 266 18.08 3.00 -13.54
C ALA A 266 17.97 1.47 -13.33
N PRO A 267 17.18 0.75 -14.15
CA PRO A 267 17.02 -0.70 -14.01
C PRO A 267 18.35 -1.46 -13.99
N GLU A 268 19.33 -1.04 -14.78
CA GLU A 268 20.64 -1.70 -14.86
C GLU A 268 21.47 -1.50 -13.59
N GLU A 269 21.16 -0.50 -12.76
CA GLU A 269 21.86 -0.19 -11.50
C GLU A 269 21.36 -1.06 -10.33
N ILE A 270 20.31 -1.85 -10.55
CA ILE A 270 19.64 -2.65 -9.52
C ILE A 270 19.97 -4.13 -9.70
N ALA A 271 20.52 -4.74 -8.66
CA ALA A 271 20.81 -6.17 -8.60
C ALA A 271 20.56 -6.66 -7.17
N LEU A 272 19.28 -6.68 -6.79
CA LEU A 272 18.86 -7.07 -5.44
C LEU A 272 19.29 -8.51 -5.13
N CYS A 273 19.90 -8.69 -3.97
CA CYS A 273 20.22 -10.00 -3.40
C CYS A 273 19.10 -10.46 -2.48
N VAL A 274 19.13 -11.73 -2.08
CA VAL A 274 18.22 -12.24 -1.04
C VAL A 274 18.71 -11.77 0.33
N MET A 275 17.82 -11.18 1.12
CA MET A 275 18.11 -10.79 2.50
C MET A 275 17.69 -11.88 3.49
N PRO A 276 18.37 -12.00 4.65
CA PRO A 276 17.99 -12.94 5.70
C PRO A 276 16.57 -12.68 6.22
N SER A 277 15.97 -13.70 6.84
CA SER A 277 14.64 -13.58 7.45
C SER A 277 14.57 -12.46 8.49
N GLN A 278 13.37 -11.89 8.69
CA GLN A 278 13.13 -10.83 9.67
C GLN A 278 13.64 -11.21 11.07
N GLN A 279 13.41 -12.46 11.50
CA GLN A 279 13.85 -12.94 12.81
C GLN A 279 15.39 -12.93 12.96
N GLU A 280 16.12 -13.20 11.88
CA GLU A 280 17.58 -13.13 11.88
C GLU A 280 18.06 -11.67 11.90
N GLN A 281 17.45 -10.82 11.07
CA GLN A 281 17.78 -9.40 11.02
C GLN A 281 17.55 -8.68 12.37
N GLU A 282 16.43 -8.95 13.04
CA GLU A 282 16.07 -8.37 14.34
C GLU A 282 17.14 -8.59 15.43
N LYS A 283 17.84 -9.74 15.40
CA LYS A 283 18.91 -10.03 16.36
C LYS A 283 20.06 -9.03 16.26
N HIS A 284 20.31 -8.50 15.06
CA HIS A 284 21.34 -7.51 14.80
C HIS A 284 20.87 -6.08 15.06
N PHE A 285 19.60 -5.77 14.75
CA PHE A 285 19.03 -4.43 14.94
C PHE A 285 18.84 -4.02 16.41
N LYS A 286 18.76 -4.97 17.35
CA LYS A 286 18.75 -4.68 18.81
C LYS A 286 19.90 -3.78 19.28
N HIS A 287 21.01 -3.77 18.54
CA HIS A 287 22.20 -3.00 18.88
C HIS A 287 22.41 -1.77 18.00
N PHE A 288 21.44 -1.42 17.14
CA PHE A 288 21.57 -0.38 16.11
C PHE A 288 22.02 0.96 16.70
N ASN A 289 21.27 1.52 17.65
CA ASN A 289 21.61 2.82 18.26
C ASN A 289 22.99 2.82 18.93
N ARG A 290 23.40 1.69 19.51
CA ARG A 290 24.73 1.53 20.09
C ARG A 290 25.81 1.57 19.01
N MET A 291 25.60 0.90 17.87
CA MET A 291 26.51 0.94 16.73
C MET A 291 26.62 2.34 16.13
N VAL A 292 25.52 3.09 16.06
CA VAL A 292 25.51 4.49 15.60
C VAL A 292 26.35 5.36 16.52
N ALA A 293 26.09 5.30 17.84
CA ALA A 293 26.86 6.06 18.83
C ALA A 293 28.36 5.71 18.79
N GLN A 294 28.70 4.43 18.66
CA GLN A 294 30.09 3.98 18.53
C GLN A 294 30.74 4.51 17.24
N THR A 295 30.04 4.45 16.12
CA THR A 295 30.52 4.97 14.83
C THR A 295 30.83 6.47 14.92
N MET A 296 29.98 7.26 15.58
CA MET A 296 30.23 8.69 15.81
C MET A 296 31.47 8.95 16.67
N LEU A 297 31.66 8.17 17.74
CA LEU A 297 32.83 8.28 18.62
C LEU A 297 34.13 7.93 17.90
N GLU A 298 34.15 6.84 17.13
CA GLU A 298 35.31 6.40 16.35
C GLU A 298 35.67 7.41 15.25
N ALA A 299 34.67 7.95 14.56
CA ALA A 299 34.86 8.96 13.53
C ALA A 299 35.45 10.27 14.10
N SER A 300 34.98 10.69 15.29
CA SER A 300 35.54 11.82 16.03
C SER A 300 36.99 11.57 16.45
N ALA A 301 37.30 10.38 16.98
CA ALA A 301 38.66 10.00 17.36
C ALA A 301 39.65 9.98 16.17
N ASN A 302 39.16 9.69 14.97
CA ASN A 302 39.93 9.68 13.72
C ASN A 302 39.97 11.03 12.99
N ASN A 303 39.62 12.15 13.66
CA ASN A 303 39.57 13.51 13.10
C ASN A 303 38.63 13.69 11.88
N HIS A 304 37.64 12.82 11.73
CA HIS A 304 36.63 12.89 10.66
C HIS A 304 35.23 12.79 11.29
N PRO A 305 34.79 13.78 12.08
CA PRO A 305 33.49 13.72 12.74
C PRO A 305 32.38 13.63 11.71
N VAL A 306 31.48 12.67 11.90
CA VAL A 306 30.28 12.49 11.10
C VAL A 306 29.06 12.94 11.89
N ASP A 307 28.05 13.45 11.20
CA ASP A 307 26.76 13.72 11.82
C ASP A 307 25.97 12.42 12.08
N HIS A 308 24.83 12.54 12.76
CA HIS A 308 24.00 11.39 13.11
C HIS A 308 23.47 10.63 11.87
N LEU A 309 23.03 11.35 10.84
CA LEU A 309 22.45 10.75 9.63
C LEU A 309 23.52 9.98 8.83
N GLN A 310 24.72 10.54 8.76
CA GLN A 310 25.89 9.91 8.17
C GLN A 310 26.29 8.66 8.96
N ALA A 311 26.33 8.73 10.29
CA ALA A 311 26.64 7.59 11.15
C ALA A 311 25.60 6.47 10.99
N GLU A 312 24.30 6.80 10.97
CA GLU A 312 23.24 5.82 10.69
C GLU A 312 23.45 5.15 9.34
N MET A 313 23.68 5.92 8.27
CA MET A 313 23.91 5.37 6.93
C MET A 313 25.13 4.44 6.89
N LEU A 314 26.20 4.75 7.62
CA LEU A 314 27.36 3.87 7.73
C LEU A 314 27.01 2.55 8.43
N VAL A 315 26.27 2.59 9.55
CA VAL A 315 25.82 1.38 10.26
C VAL A 315 24.91 0.55 9.37
N TRP A 316 23.99 1.18 8.62
CA TRP A 316 23.16 0.48 7.64
C TRP A 316 24.01 -0.21 6.58
N LYS A 317 25.00 0.45 5.98
CA LYS A 317 25.90 -0.19 5.00
C LYS A 317 26.69 -1.36 5.60
N GLN A 318 27.16 -1.23 6.84
CA GLN A 318 27.86 -2.31 7.54
C GLN A 318 26.96 -3.53 7.78
N LEU A 319 25.71 -3.29 8.18
CA LEU A 319 24.72 -4.36 8.36
C LEU A 319 24.31 -5.00 7.04
N GLU A 320 24.13 -4.21 5.98
CA GLU A 320 23.89 -4.73 4.63
C GLU A 320 25.00 -5.71 4.22
N GLU A 321 26.27 -5.29 4.29
CA GLU A 321 27.41 -6.14 3.93
C GLU A 321 27.45 -7.43 4.76
N LYS A 322 27.16 -7.31 6.06
CA LYS A 322 27.11 -8.46 6.96
C LYS A 322 26.01 -9.45 6.56
N PHE A 323 24.81 -8.96 6.25
CA PHE A 323 23.69 -9.81 5.84
C PHE A 323 23.91 -10.45 4.48
N LEU A 324 24.48 -9.73 3.53
CA LEU A 324 24.84 -10.25 2.21
C LEU A 324 25.93 -11.34 2.28
N ALA A 325 26.73 -11.37 3.35
CA ALA A 325 27.76 -12.37 3.58
C ALA A 325 27.24 -13.63 4.31
N LEU A 326 26.01 -13.61 4.85
CA LEU A 326 25.43 -14.79 5.47
C LEU A 326 25.08 -15.81 4.38
N PRO A 327 25.37 -17.11 4.59
CA PRO A 327 24.88 -18.14 3.68
C PRO A 327 23.35 -18.11 3.67
N GLY A 328 22.74 -18.07 2.48
CA GLY A 328 21.29 -18.14 2.36
C GLY A 328 20.79 -19.39 3.07
N GLU A 329 19.83 -19.24 3.99
CA GLU A 329 19.15 -20.40 4.57
C GLU A 329 18.44 -21.13 3.43
N ASP A 330 18.92 -22.34 3.09
CA ASP A 330 18.22 -23.24 2.19
C ASP A 330 16.83 -23.52 2.79
N HIS A 331 15.80 -22.87 2.26
CA HIS A 331 14.42 -23.17 2.58
C HIS A 331 14.07 -24.55 1.99
N ASN A 332 14.17 -25.60 2.81
CA ASN A 332 13.64 -26.93 2.54
C ASN A 332 12.12 -26.98 2.70
#